data_AF-A0A961AVX3-F1
#
_entry.id   AF-A0A961AVX3-F1
#
_cell.length_a   1.000
_cell.length_b   1.000
_cell.length_c   1.000
_cell.angle_alpha   90.00
_cell.angle_beta   90.00
_cell.angle_gamma   90.00
#
_symmetry.space_group_name_H-M   'P 1'
#
loop_
_entity.id
_entity.type
_entity.pdbx_description
1 polymer ?
#
loop_
_entity_poly.entity_id
_entity_poly.type
_entity_poly.pdbx_seq_one_letter_code
_entity_poly.pdbx_strand_id
1 'polypeptide(L)'
;MLARSFTLLITTAALFTLSLAQSADAQEKRSLKEVYAEGVKLFNAQQYEAALEQFETFLKHQPTYPYARNYAAQCRQKIRDGVEPKKDLEGALAKINIPSIQFEKTSLDMVFQFLTQKSQELSNGKVVANFIYKGTDQQKANTLVTLNLRDTPFTEVVRYVGQVSKTNFSYEEFAVVATPAGNAPANSFSGQGTESVSLESKFDSGNNLQSVPPANKDPFGSNR
;
A
#
# COMPACT_ATOMS: atom_id res chain seq x y z
N MET A 1 32.27 -67.89 20.13
CA MET A 1 31.31 -67.40 19.12
C MET A 1 31.59 -65.92 18.90
N LEU A 2 32.27 -65.61 17.80
CA LEU A 2 32.88 -64.31 17.48
C LEU A 2 32.71 -64.07 15.97
N ALA A 3 32.50 -62.80 15.61
CA ALA A 3 32.56 -62.17 14.27
C ALA A 3 31.46 -62.57 13.26
N ARG A 4 30.54 -61.68 12.83
CA ARG A 4 30.68 -60.51 11.93
C ARG A 4 31.34 -60.83 10.59
N SER A 5 30.56 -60.77 9.50
CA SER A 5 30.96 -60.53 8.09
C SER A 5 29.66 -60.34 7.29
N PHE A 6 29.17 -59.13 7.02
CA PHE A 6 29.62 -58.12 6.05
C PHE A 6 29.73 -58.69 4.61
N THR A 7 28.58 -58.77 3.92
CA THR A 7 28.51 -59.02 2.48
C THR A 7 27.52 -58.03 1.86
N LEU A 8 28.09 -57.01 1.19
CA LEU A 8 27.68 -56.49 -0.14
C LEU A 8 26.19 -56.06 -0.26
N LEU A 9 25.73 -54.80 -0.18
CA LEU A 9 26.16 -53.54 -0.82
C LEU A 9 26.52 -53.70 -2.29
N ILE A 10 25.52 -53.57 -3.17
CA ILE A 10 25.48 -52.91 -4.50
C ILE A 10 24.18 -53.38 -5.19
N THR A 11 23.07 -52.62 -5.07
CA THR A 11 21.93 -52.62 -6.03
C THR A 11 20.90 -51.51 -5.73
N THR A 12 21.21 -50.51 -4.89
CA THR A 12 20.30 -49.37 -4.63
C THR A 12 20.81 -48.09 -5.29
N ALA A 13 21.09 -48.15 -6.59
CA ALA A 13 21.55 -46.99 -7.36
C ALA A 13 20.93 -46.99 -8.76
N ALA A 14 19.60 -47.08 -8.87
CA ALA A 14 18.92 -46.92 -10.16
C ALA A 14 17.41 -46.62 -10.13
N LEU A 15 16.77 -46.31 -8.98
CA LEU A 15 15.32 -46.08 -8.94
C LEU A 15 14.88 -44.95 -7.99
N PHE A 16 15.69 -43.90 -7.86
CA PHE A 16 15.26 -42.69 -7.17
C PHE A 16 15.71 -41.41 -7.89
N THR A 17 15.52 -41.36 -9.21
CA THR A 17 15.80 -40.15 -10.01
C THR A 17 14.68 -39.85 -11.01
N LEU A 18 13.41 -40.04 -10.63
CA LEU A 18 12.29 -39.63 -11.48
C LEU A 18 11.10 -39.07 -10.69
N SER A 19 11.34 -38.05 -9.86
CA SER A 19 10.23 -37.33 -9.22
C SER A 19 10.54 -35.85 -8.91
N LEU A 20 11.29 -35.16 -9.78
CA LEU A 20 11.51 -33.71 -9.63
C LEU A 20 11.22 -32.86 -10.88
N ALA A 21 10.63 -33.44 -11.93
CA ALA A 21 10.29 -32.68 -13.14
C ALA A 21 8.82 -32.17 -13.18
N GLN A 22 7.94 -32.56 -12.25
CA GLN A 22 6.51 -32.24 -12.35
C GLN A 22 6.06 -30.94 -11.68
N SER A 23 6.93 -30.22 -10.96
CA SER A 23 6.54 -29.03 -10.21
C SER A 23 6.98 -27.70 -10.83
N ALA A 24 7.74 -27.70 -11.92
CA ALA A 24 8.16 -26.46 -12.60
C ALA A 24 7.14 -25.97 -13.66
N ASP A 25 6.49 -26.88 -14.38
CA ASP A 25 5.57 -26.53 -15.48
C ASP A 25 4.14 -26.19 -15.02
N ALA A 26 3.77 -26.52 -13.76
CA ALA A 26 2.43 -26.27 -13.24
C ALA A 26 2.15 -24.78 -12.96
N GLN A 27 3.20 -23.95 -12.92
CA GLN A 27 3.09 -22.52 -12.62
C GLN A 27 2.86 -21.64 -13.86
N GLU A 28 2.94 -22.19 -15.07
CA GLU A 28 2.95 -21.42 -16.33
C GLU A 28 1.60 -21.39 -17.08
N LYS A 29 0.63 -22.22 -16.69
CA LYS A 29 -0.71 -22.23 -17.29
C LYS A 29 -1.76 -21.55 -16.41
N ARG A 30 -1.50 -20.31 -15.97
CA ARG A 30 -2.66 -19.44 -15.65
C ARG A 30 -3.41 -19.24 -16.97
N SER A 31 -4.65 -19.69 -17.04
CA SER A 31 -5.42 -19.46 -18.25
C SER A 31 -5.52 -17.95 -18.46
N LEU A 32 -5.42 -17.48 -19.71
CA LEU A 32 -5.54 -16.04 -20.01
C LEU A 32 -6.86 -15.46 -19.46
N LYS A 33 -7.88 -16.31 -19.31
CA LYS A 33 -9.15 -16.05 -18.61
C LYS A 33 -8.98 -15.78 -17.12
N GLU A 34 -8.20 -16.58 -16.41
CA GLU A 34 -7.89 -16.36 -14.99
C GLU A 34 -7.10 -15.07 -14.77
N VAL A 35 -6.13 -14.76 -15.62
CA VAL A 35 -5.35 -13.51 -15.53
C VAL A 35 -6.27 -12.29 -15.65
N TYR A 36 -7.20 -12.32 -16.60
CA TYR A 36 -8.19 -11.25 -16.75
C TYR A 36 -9.14 -11.16 -15.54
N ALA A 37 -9.68 -12.29 -15.10
CA ALA A 37 -10.60 -12.35 -13.97
C ALA A 37 -9.96 -11.83 -12.67
N GLU A 38 -8.69 -12.19 -12.43
CA GLU A 38 -7.94 -11.69 -11.28
C GLU A 38 -7.69 -10.18 -11.38
N GLY A 39 -7.33 -9.66 -12.57
CA GLY A 39 -7.21 -8.21 -12.79
C GLY A 39 -8.49 -7.45 -12.44
N VAL A 40 -9.66 -7.97 -12.86
CA VAL A 40 -10.97 -7.37 -12.53
C VAL A 40 -11.27 -7.43 -11.04
N LYS A 41 -10.96 -8.56 -10.38
CA LYS A 41 -11.12 -8.71 -8.94
C LYS A 41 -10.25 -7.71 -8.17
N LEU A 42 -8.99 -7.54 -8.55
CA LEU A 42 -8.07 -6.57 -7.96
C LEU A 42 -8.54 -5.13 -8.20
N PHE A 43 -9.04 -4.83 -9.40
CA PHE A 43 -9.61 -3.52 -9.72
C PHE A 43 -10.79 -3.16 -8.82
N ASN A 44 -11.71 -4.11 -8.62
CA ASN A 44 -12.86 -3.94 -7.72
C ASN A 44 -12.45 -3.80 -6.25
N ALA A 45 -11.34 -4.43 -5.86
CA ALA A 45 -10.71 -4.26 -4.55
C ALA A 45 -9.91 -2.95 -4.42
N GLN A 46 -9.96 -2.08 -5.44
CA GLN A 46 -9.20 -0.83 -5.54
C GLN A 46 -7.68 -1.02 -5.55
N GLN A 47 -7.17 -2.23 -5.79
CA GLN A 47 -5.74 -2.52 -5.88
C GLN A 47 -5.28 -2.30 -7.34
N TYR A 48 -5.25 -1.04 -7.77
CA TYR A 48 -5.00 -0.60 -9.15
C TYR A 48 -3.60 -0.96 -9.70
N GLU A 49 -2.52 -0.89 -8.93
CA GLU A 49 -1.16 -1.34 -9.25
C GLU A 49 -1.14 -2.83 -9.57
N ALA A 50 -1.66 -3.65 -8.66
CA ALA A 50 -1.73 -5.10 -8.84
C ALA A 50 -2.67 -5.49 -9.99
N ALA A 51 -3.79 -4.78 -10.14
CA ALA A 51 -4.71 -4.96 -11.24
C ALA A 51 -4.05 -4.61 -12.58
N LEU A 52 -3.28 -3.50 -12.63
CA LEU A 52 -2.57 -3.07 -13.83
C LEU A 52 -1.58 -4.12 -14.31
N GLU A 53 -0.83 -4.75 -13.39
CA GLU A 53 0.10 -5.83 -13.72
C GLU A 53 -0.61 -7.03 -14.40
N GLN A 54 -1.78 -7.43 -13.87
CA GLN A 54 -2.57 -8.51 -14.48
C GLN A 54 -3.09 -8.12 -15.87
N PHE A 55 -3.58 -6.89 -16.04
CA PHE A 55 -4.05 -6.42 -17.34
C PHE A 55 -2.91 -6.26 -18.36
N GLU A 56 -1.73 -5.80 -17.95
CA GLU A 56 -0.55 -5.73 -18.82
C GLU A 56 -0.08 -7.11 -19.24
N THR A 57 -0.08 -8.07 -18.31
CA THR A 57 0.21 -9.48 -18.61
C THR A 57 -0.79 -10.03 -19.62
N PHE A 58 -2.09 -9.75 -19.45
CA PHE A 58 -3.12 -10.13 -20.41
C PHE A 58 -2.89 -9.50 -21.79
N LEU A 59 -2.58 -8.20 -21.83
CA LEU A 59 -2.37 -7.43 -23.06
C LEU A 59 -1.10 -7.84 -23.82
N LYS A 60 -0.12 -8.49 -23.20
CA LYS A 60 1.01 -9.11 -23.93
C LYS A 60 0.54 -10.18 -24.91
N HIS A 61 -0.52 -10.92 -24.56
CA HIS A 61 -1.08 -11.99 -25.40
C HIS A 61 -2.22 -11.52 -26.30
N GLN A 62 -3.05 -10.59 -25.82
CA GLN A 62 -4.11 -9.97 -26.61
C GLN A 62 -3.99 -8.45 -26.62
N PRO A 63 -3.05 -7.88 -27.41
CA PRO A 63 -2.76 -6.46 -27.36
C PRO A 63 -3.93 -5.57 -27.73
N THR A 64 -4.87 -6.05 -28.54
CA THR A 64 -6.01 -5.28 -29.06
C THR A 64 -7.29 -5.45 -28.25
N TYR A 65 -7.28 -6.22 -27.15
CA TYR A 65 -8.48 -6.49 -26.37
C TYR A 65 -8.99 -5.22 -25.66
N PRO A 66 -10.19 -4.72 -26.03
CA PRO A 66 -10.62 -3.37 -25.65
C PRO A 66 -10.85 -3.21 -24.14
N TYR A 67 -11.41 -4.24 -23.48
CA TYR A 67 -11.72 -4.15 -22.05
C TYR A 67 -10.46 -4.12 -21.18
N ALA A 68 -9.45 -4.96 -21.47
CA ALA A 68 -8.20 -4.93 -20.70
C ALA A 68 -7.44 -3.61 -20.90
N ARG A 69 -7.46 -3.02 -22.11
CA ARG A 69 -6.89 -1.68 -22.35
C ARG A 69 -7.60 -0.61 -21.53
N ASN A 70 -8.93 -0.66 -21.51
CA ASN A 70 -9.74 0.29 -20.78
C ASN A 70 -9.49 0.18 -19.26
N TYR A 71 -9.50 -1.04 -18.70
CA TYR A 71 -9.16 -1.26 -17.30
C TYR A 71 -7.74 -0.80 -16.96
N ALA A 72 -6.73 -1.13 -17.78
CA ALA A 72 -5.36 -0.67 -17.56
C ALA A 72 -5.24 0.86 -17.58
N ALA A 73 -5.99 1.54 -18.47
CA ALA A 73 -6.04 3.00 -18.50
C ALA A 73 -6.70 3.58 -17.23
N GLN A 74 -7.79 2.96 -16.76
CA GLN A 74 -8.44 3.36 -15.51
C GLN A 74 -7.52 3.13 -14.30
N CYS A 75 -6.81 2.00 -14.22
CA CYS A 75 -5.81 1.76 -13.17
C CYS A 75 -4.76 2.87 -13.16
N ARG A 76 -4.14 3.15 -14.31
CA ARG A 76 -3.13 4.23 -14.42
C ARG A 76 -3.68 5.58 -13.98
N GLN A 77 -4.93 5.89 -14.31
CA GLN A 77 -5.57 7.12 -13.85
C GLN A 77 -5.73 7.12 -12.32
N LYS A 78 -6.26 6.05 -11.72
CA LYS A 78 -6.48 5.96 -10.28
C LYS A 78 -5.19 5.97 -9.46
N ILE A 79 -4.11 5.38 -10.00
CA ILE A 79 -2.76 5.45 -9.44
C ILE A 79 -2.27 6.90 -9.42
N ARG A 80 -2.40 7.63 -10.55
CA ARG A 80 -2.05 9.05 -10.62
C ARG A 80 -2.86 9.91 -9.66
N ASP A 81 -4.14 9.58 -9.49
CA ASP A 81 -5.05 10.29 -8.59
C ASP A 81 -4.85 9.90 -7.11
N GLY A 82 -3.95 8.96 -6.80
CA GLY A 82 -3.65 8.53 -5.42
C GLY A 82 -4.80 7.80 -4.72
N VAL A 83 -5.71 7.20 -5.47
CA VAL A 83 -6.95 6.55 -4.95
C VAL A 83 -6.68 5.14 -4.43
N GLU A 84 -5.46 4.65 -4.56
CA GLU A 84 -5.12 3.29 -4.19
C GLU A 84 -5.01 3.09 -2.68
N PRO A 85 -5.58 2.02 -2.10
CA PRO A 85 -5.34 1.66 -0.71
C PRO A 85 -3.85 1.34 -0.56
N LYS A 86 -3.09 2.34 -0.09
CA LYS A 86 -1.66 2.21 0.09
C LYS A 86 -1.37 0.97 0.95
N LYS A 87 -0.56 0.05 0.43
CA LYS A 87 -0.10 -1.15 1.18
C LYS A 87 1.04 -0.81 2.16
N ASP A 88 1.35 0.46 2.29
CA ASP A 88 2.38 0.98 3.18
C ASP A 88 1.84 1.20 4.60
N LEU A 89 2.74 1.64 5.48
CA LEU A 89 2.43 1.97 6.86
C LEU A 89 1.28 2.98 6.97
N GLU A 90 1.20 3.97 6.09
CA GLU A 90 0.17 5.01 6.12
C GLU A 90 -1.22 4.40 5.91
N GLY A 91 -1.39 3.58 4.86
CA GLY A 91 -2.66 2.92 4.59
C GLY A 91 -3.04 1.87 5.64
N ALA A 92 -2.05 1.26 6.30
CA ALA A 92 -2.28 0.38 7.44
C ALA A 92 -2.80 1.16 8.67
N LEU A 93 -2.18 2.30 8.98
CA LEU A 93 -2.59 3.17 10.09
C LEU A 93 -3.94 3.85 9.83
N ALA A 94 -4.24 4.25 8.59
CA ALA A 94 -5.50 4.91 8.22
C ALA A 94 -6.75 4.08 8.54
N LYS A 95 -6.62 2.75 8.63
CA LYS A 95 -7.71 1.81 8.96
C LYS A 95 -7.98 1.71 10.47
N ILE A 96 -7.11 2.27 11.29
CA ILE A 96 -7.22 2.20 12.76
C ILE A 96 -7.98 3.43 13.24
N ASN A 97 -9.13 3.22 13.89
CA ASN A 97 -9.86 4.28 14.58
C ASN A 97 -9.46 4.31 16.06
N ILE A 98 -9.06 5.48 16.55
CA ILE A 98 -8.81 5.68 17.99
C ILE A 98 -10.11 6.20 18.64
N PRO A 99 -10.72 5.44 19.58
CA PRO A 99 -12.03 5.79 20.14
C PRO A 99 -12.07 7.13 20.88
N SER A 100 -11.01 7.42 21.65
CA SER A 100 -10.90 8.66 22.42
C SER A 100 -9.46 8.99 22.71
N ILE A 101 -9.14 10.28 22.66
CA ILE A 101 -7.85 10.85 23.04
C ILE A 101 -8.11 12.09 23.88
N GLN A 102 -7.42 12.19 25.01
CA GLN A 102 -7.30 13.42 25.79
C GLN A 102 -5.83 13.60 26.16
N PHE A 103 -5.21 14.61 25.56
CA PHE A 103 -3.91 15.11 25.95
C PHE A 103 -4.10 16.47 26.59
N GLU A 104 -3.47 16.66 27.74
CA GLU A 104 -3.45 17.93 28.46
C GLU A 104 -2.00 18.26 28.79
N LYS A 105 -1.42 19.18 28.01
CA LYS A 105 -0.01 19.57 28.15
C LYS A 105 0.93 18.34 28.15
N THR A 106 0.63 17.35 27.33
CA THR A 106 1.40 16.09 27.24
C THR A 106 2.60 16.31 26.33
N SER A 107 3.79 15.86 26.75
CA SER A 107 5.00 16.00 25.92
C SER A 107 4.90 15.17 24.63
N LEU A 108 5.57 15.62 23.57
CA LEU A 108 5.56 14.93 22.29
C LEU A 108 6.15 13.51 22.39
N ASP A 109 7.12 13.30 23.29
CA ASP A 109 7.66 11.98 23.60
C ASP A 109 6.58 11.00 24.10
N MET A 110 5.78 11.45 25.08
CA MET A 110 4.67 10.66 25.62
C MET A 110 3.56 10.45 24.58
N VAL A 111 3.30 11.44 23.73
CA VAL A 111 2.36 11.30 22.61
C VAL A 111 2.81 10.22 21.65
N PHE A 112 4.08 10.18 21.26
CA PHE A 112 4.60 9.13 20.37
C PHE A 112 4.48 7.74 21.00
N GLN A 113 4.87 7.59 22.26
CA GLN A 113 4.73 6.31 22.97
C GLN A 113 3.26 5.86 23.02
N PHE A 114 2.34 6.77 23.35
CA PHE A 114 0.91 6.48 23.36
C PHE A 114 0.40 6.05 21.98
N LEU A 115 0.78 6.75 20.92
CA LEU A 115 0.34 6.43 19.55
C LEU A 115 0.93 5.10 19.07
N THR A 116 2.20 4.81 19.37
CA THR A 116 2.81 3.50 19.12
C THR A 116 2.02 2.40 19.80
N GLN A 117 1.75 2.53 21.10
CA GLN A 117 0.96 1.57 21.87
C GLN A 117 -0.45 1.39 21.29
N LYS A 118 -1.15 2.48 20.95
CA LYS A 118 -2.51 2.42 20.40
C LYS A 118 -2.56 1.76 19.03
N SER A 119 -1.58 2.01 18.16
CA SER A 119 -1.51 1.32 16.87
C SER A 119 -1.38 -0.18 17.05
N GLN A 120 -0.57 -0.63 18.01
CA GLN A 120 -0.38 -2.04 18.31
C GLN A 120 -1.64 -2.67 18.91
N GLU A 121 -2.22 -2.05 19.94
CA GLU A 121 -3.43 -2.55 20.61
C GLU A 121 -4.60 -2.69 19.63
N LEU A 122 -4.90 -1.61 18.89
CA LEU A 122 -6.10 -1.56 18.03
C LEU A 122 -5.94 -2.36 16.74
N SER A 123 -4.70 -2.67 16.34
CA SER A 123 -4.42 -3.56 15.21
C SER A 123 -4.24 -5.03 15.62
N ASN A 124 -4.36 -5.36 16.91
CA ASN A 124 -4.01 -6.69 17.46
C ASN A 124 -2.57 -7.11 17.12
N GLY A 125 -1.63 -6.17 17.22
CA GLY A 125 -0.20 -6.38 16.98
C GLY A 125 0.21 -6.39 15.51
N LYS A 126 -0.72 -6.25 14.55
CA LYS A 126 -0.41 -6.28 13.11
C LYS A 126 0.34 -5.05 12.63
N VAL A 127 0.14 -3.91 13.29
CA VAL A 127 0.72 -2.62 12.93
C VAL A 127 1.31 -2.00 14.19
N VAL A 128 2.58 -1.60 14.11
CA VAL A 128 3.26 -0.87 15.18
C VAL A 128 3.86 0.38 14.58
N ALA A 129 3.32 1.55 14.93
CA ALA A 129 3.84 2.82 14.47
C ALA A 129 5.19 3.10 15.12
N ASN A 130 6.23 3.21 14.32
CA ASN A 130 7.55 3.67 14.76
C ASN A 130 7.70 5.16 14.43
N PHE A 131 7.95 6.00 15.44
CA PHE A 131 8.14 7.44 15.25
C PHE A 131 9.62 7.82 15.30
N ILE A 132 10.09 8.51 14.26
CA ILE A 132 11.45 9.06 14.20
C ILE A 132 11.36 10.57 14.28
N TYR A 133 11.91 11.16 15.35
CA TYR A 133 11.95 12.60 15.53
C TYR A 133 13.27 13.20 15.03
N LYS A 134 13.20 14.19 14.14
CA LYS A 134 14.37 14.89 13.56
C LYS A 134 14.78 16.16 14.34
N GLY A 135 14.20 16.38 15.52
CA GLY A 135 14.61 17.44 16.45
C GLY A 135 15.52 16.94 17.57
N THR A 136 15.85 17.82 18.51
CA THR A 136 16.58 17.45 19.73
C THR A 136 15.65 16.79 20.75
N ASP A 137 16.19 15.95 21.64
CA ASP A 137 15.41 15.34 22.73
C ASP A 137 14.78 16.39 23.65
N GLN A 138 15.48 17.50 23.88
CA GLN A 138 14.97 18.61 24.68
C GLN A 138 13.75 19.28 24.02
N GLN A 139 13.78 19.48 22.69
CA GLN A 139 12.61 19.97 21.95
C GLN A 139 11.44 18.98 22.03
N LYS A 140 11.71 17.68 21.88
CA LYS A 140 10.69 16.62 21.96
C LYS A 140 10.02 16.58 23.34
N ALA A 141 10.80 16.69 24.42
CA ALA A 141 10.30 16.67 25.79
C ALA A 141 9.51 17.94 26.16
N ASN A 142 9.91 19.11 25.64
CA ASN A 142 9.30 20.39 25.98
C ASN A 142 8.16 20.82 25.06
N THR A 143 7.96 20.14 23.93
CA THR A 143 6.82 20.40 23.04
C THR A 143 5.58 19.76 23.62
N LEU A 144 4.65 20.59 24.10
CA LEU A 144 3.44 20.14 24.78
C LEU A 144 2.24 20.15 23.84
N VAL A 145 1.47 19.07 23.87
CA VAL A 145 0.29 18.82 23.06
C VAL A 145 -0.93 18.83 23.97
N THR A 146 -1.93 19.61 23.61
CA THR A 146 -3.27 19.58 24.21
C THR A 146 -4.28 19.30 23.11
N LEU A 147 -5.04 18.22 23.25
CA LEU A 147 -5.92 17.73 22.19
C LEU A 147 -7.03 16.87 22.80
N ASN A 148 -8.25 17.01 22.32
CA ASN A 148 -9.37 16.15 22.68
C ASN A 148 -10.06 15.70 21.40
N LEU A 149 -10.04 14.39 21.14
CA LEU A 149 -10.60 13.78 19.94
C LEU A 149 -11.40 12.54 20.30
N ARG A 150 -12.39 12.23 19.46
CA ARG A 150 -13.26 11.05 19.60
C ARG A 150 -13.46 10.42 18.24
N ASP A 151 -13.46 9.09 18.23
CA ASP A 151 -13.64 8.24 17.04
C ASP A 151 -12.91 8.79 15.81
N THR A 152 -11.59 8.97 15.96
CA THR A 152 -10.78 9.65 14.95
C THR A 152 -9.81 8.66 14.31
N PRO A 153 -9.69 8.63 12.97
CA PRO A 153 -8.68 7.83 12.29
C PRO A 153 -7.26 8.16 12.77
N PHE A 154 -6.41 7.15 12.89
CA PHE A 154 -5.05 7.31 13.42
C PHE A 154 -4.24 8.36 12.66
N THR A 155 -4.33 8.38 11.33
CA THR A 155 -3.63 9.35 10.47
C THR A 155 -4.10 10.78 10.71
N GLU A 156 -5.39 10.97 10.97
CA GLU A 156 -5.96 12.27 11.34
C GLU A 156 -5.48 12.72 12.72
N VAL A 157 -5.34 11.80 13.67
CA VAL A 157 -4.75 12.10 14.99
C VAL A 157 -3.32 12.61 14.83
N VAL A 158 -2.49 11.92 14.03
CA VAL A 158 -1.10 12.34 13.76
C VAL A 158 -1.09 13.73 13.10
N ARG A 159 -1.98 13.97 12.13
CA ARG A 159 -2.14 15.29 11.50
C ARG A 159 -2.45 16.39 12.52
N TYR A 160 -3.41 16.15 13.42
CA TYR A 160 -3.76 17.12 14.47
C TYR A 160 -2.61 17.35 15.45
N VAL A 161 -1.90 16.29 15.86
CA VAL A 161 -0.68 16.40 16.67
C VAL A 161 0.35 17.29 15.97
N GLY A 162 0.53 17.15 14.66
CA GLY A 162 1.45 17.97 13.88
C GLY A 162 1.07 19.44 13.85
N GLN A 163 -0.22 19.71 13.68
CA GLN A 163 -0.76 21.07 13.68
C GLN A 163 -0.52 21.78 15.02
N VAL A 164 -0.82 21.13 16.14
CA VAL A 164 -0.67 21.75 17.47
C VAL A 164 0.78 21.81 17.95
N SER A 165 1.61 20.84 17.55
CA SER A 165 3.04 20.78 17.93
C SER A 165 3.96 21.52 16.95
N LYS A 166 3.42 22.08 15.85
CA LYS A 166 4.20 22.66 14.74
C LYS A 166 5.25 21.68 14.20
N THR A 167 4.85 20.43 14.03
CA THR A 167 5.69 19.34 13.52
C THR A 167 5.08 18.79 12.23
N ASN A 168 5.90 18.70 11.19
CA ASN A 168 5.52 18.07 9.93
C ASN A 168 5.74 16.57 10.02
N PHE A 169 4.76 15.79 9.59
CA PHE A 169 4.84 14.33 9.54
C PHE A 169 4.92 13.84 8.10
N SER A 170 5.83 12.91 7.85
CA SER A 170 5.95 12.13 6.61
C SER A 170 5.79 10.65 6.95
N TYR A 171 5.11 9.89 6.09
CA TYR A 171 5.01 8.45 6.20
C TYR A 171 6.04 7.81 5.27
N GLU A 172 6.99 7.11 5.87
CA GLU A 172 7.96 6.28 5.17
C GLU A 172 7.56 4.81 5.30
N GLU A 173 8.22 3.91 4.55
CA GLU A 173 7.89 2.49 4.48
C GLU A 173 7.75 1.81 5.85
N PHE A 174 8.59 2.19 6.82
CA PHE A 174 8.64 1.57 8.16
C PHE A 174 8.53 2.56 9.33
N ALA A 175 8.33 3.85 9.07
CA ALA A 175 8.32 4.85 10.14
C ALA A 175 7.51 6.08 9.78
N VAL A 176 6.98 6.73 10.82
CA VAL A 176 6.42 8.07 10.75
C VAL A 176 7.50 9.05 11.16
N VAL A 177 7.98 9.84 10.21
CA VAL A 177 9.07 10.80 10.42
C VAL A 177 8.49 12.15 10.82
N ALA A 178 8.91 12.65 11.97
CA ALA A 178 8.44 13.89 12.58
C ALA A 178 9.54 14.96 12.51
N THR A 179 9.30 16.02 11.73
CA THR A 179 10.24 17.13 11.54
C THR A 179 9.67 18.41 12.15
N PRO A 180 10.24 18.94 13.24
CA PRO A 180 9.74 20.18 13.82
C PRO A 180 10.01 21.35 12.87
N ALA A 181 9.08 22.32 12.80
CA ALA A 181 9.17 23.45 11.86
C ALA A 181 10.46 24.30 12.00
N GLY A 182 11.13 24.25 13.15
CA GLY A 182 12.43 24.91 13.38
C GLY A 182 13.66 24.18 12.85
N ASN A 183 13.51 22.93 12.39
CA ASN A 183 14.61 22.09 11.87
C ASN A 183 14.43 21.75 10.38
N ALA A 184 13.57 22.46 9.66
CA ALA A 184 13.53 22.34 8.21
C ALA A 184 14.93 22.72 7.64
N PRO A 185 15.49 21.93 6.70
CA PRO A 185 16.71 22.35 6.02
C PRO A 185 16.45 23.70 5.37
N ALA A 186 17.41 24.62 5.50
CA ALA A 186 17.33 26.02 5.10
C ALA A 186 17.29 26.23 3.56
N ASN A 187 16.36 25.58 2.86
CA ASN A 187 16.10 25.76 1.44
C ASN A 187 14.59 25.91 1.19
N SER A 188 14.00 27.00 1.69
CA SER A 188 12.72 27.50 1.19
C SER A 188 12.46 28.93 1.67
N PHE A 189 13.14 29.87 1.01
CA PHE A 189 12.79 31.29 0.83
C PHE A 189 13.55 31.70 -0.45
N SER A 190 13.02 32.33 -1.48
CA SER A 190 11.86 33.20 -1.63
C SER A 190 11.48 33.26 -3.11
N GLY A 191 10.19 33.28 -3.40
CA GLY A 191 9.67 33.53 -4.75
C GLY A 191 8.26 34.12 -4.65
N GLN A 192 8.16 35.34 -4.12
CA GLN A 192 7.01 36.20 -4.37
C GLN A 192 7.03 36.60 -5.84
N GLY A 193 5.95 36.30 -6.55
CA GLY A 193 5.72 36.70 -7.94
C GLY A 193 4.25 36.47 -8.25
N THR A 194 3.45 37.50 -8.00
CA THR A 194 2.05 37.58 -8.39
C THR A 194 1.94 37.63 -9.91
N GLU A 195 1.50 36.56 -10.54
CA GLU A 195 0.88 36.62 -11.87
C GLU A 195 -0.46 35.89 -11.84
N SER A 196 -1.51 36.69 -11.82
CA SER A 196 -2.87 36.30 -12.13
C SER A 196 -2.95 35.83 -13.59
N VAL A 197 -3.14 34.54 -13.81
CA VAL A 197 -3.55 34.00 -15.11
C VAL A 197 -4.95 33.42 -14.96
N SER A 198 -5.92 34.14 -15.50
CA SER A 198 -7.26 33.63 -15.79
C SER A 198 -7.13 32.53 -16.83
N LEU A 199 -7.49 31.30 -16.47
CA LEU A 199 -7.66 30.21 -17.43
C LEU A 199 -9.14 29.88 -17.53
N GLU A 200 -9.68 30.33 -18.65
CA GLU A 200 -11.02 30.09 -19.14
C GLU A 200 -11.36 28.59 -19.13
N SER A 201 -12.51 28.29 -18.56
CA SER A 201 -13.14 26.98 -18.53
C SER A 201 -13.47 26.46 -19.94
N LYS A 202 -12.87 25.34 -20.33
CA LYS A 202 -13.44 24.43 -21.32
C LYS A 202 -13.54 23.03 -20.73
N PHE A 203 -14.57 22.84 -19.91
CA PHE A 203 -15.04 21.52 -19.50
C PHE A 203 -15.75 20.88 -20.71
N ASP A 204 -15.02 20.11 -21.50
CA ASP A 204 -15.62 19.19 -22.46
C ASP A 204 -16.18 17.99 -21.70
N SER A 205 -17.49 18.03 -21.45
CA SER A 205 -18.24 16.95 -20.80
C SER A 205 -18.54 15.87 -21.84
N GLY A 206 -17.53 15.06 -22.14
CA GLY A 206 -17.63 13.90 -23.03
C GLY A 206 -17.33 12.59 -22.31
N ASN A 207 -17.78 12.40 -21.06
CA ASN A 207 -17.59 11.12 -20.37
C ASN A 207 -18.69 10.13 -20.79
N ASN A 208 -18.48 9.47 -21.93
CA ASN A 208 -19.20 8.25 -22.26
C ASN A 208 -18.64 7.12 -21.38
N LEU A 209 -19.19 7.02 -20.16
CA LEU A 209 -19.06 5.84 -19.31
C LEU A 209 -19.79 4.69 -20.00
N GLN A 210 -19.10 4.03 -20.93
CA GLN A 210 -19.51 2.73 -21.40
C GLN A 210 -19.45 1.79 -20.19
N SER A 211 -20.61 1.38 -19.69
CA SER A 211 -20.77 0.44 -18.59
C SER A 211 -19.91 -0.79 -18.82
N VAL A 212 -18.90 -1.00 -17.98
CA VAL A 212 -18.03 -2.17 -18.11
C VAL A 212 -18.84 -3.42 -17.74
N PRO A 213 -18.92 -4.44 -18.62
CA PRO A 213 -19.70 -5.62 -18.33
C PRO A 213 -19.11 -6.38 -17.14
N PRO A 214 -19.97 -6.96 -16.27
CA PRO A 214 -19.51 -7.76 -15.15
C PRO A 214 -18.70 -8.96 -15.63
N ALA A 215 -17.75 -9.42 -14.80
CA ALA A 215 -16.87 -10.57 -15.04
C ALA A 215 -17.59 -11.89 -15.42
N ASN A 216 -18.93 -11.93 -15.35
CA ASN A 216 -19.78 -13.08 -15.61
C ASN A 216 -20.34 -13.19 -17.04
N LYS A 217 -20.04 -12.25 -17.94
CA LYS A 217 -20.26 -12.48 -19.38
C LYS A 217 -19.01 -13.13 -19.94
N ASP A 218 -19.12 -14.35 -20.48
CA ASP A 218 -17.98 -15.08 -21.05
C ASP A 218 -17.19 -14.18 -21.99
N PRO A 219 -15.99 -13.72 -21.59
CA PRO A 219 -15.28 -12.67 -22.33
C PRO A 219 -14.64 -13.21 -23.61
N PHE A 220 -14.70 -14.52 -23.81
CA PHE A 220 -14.03 -15.23 -24.91
C PHE A 220 -14.97 -15.72 -25.99
N GLY A 221 -16.27 -15.38 -25.93
CA GLY A 221 -17.25 -15.62 -27.00
C GLY A 221 -17.08 -16.97 -27.69
N SER A 222 -17.74 -18.01 -27.20
CA SER A 222 -17.77 -19.32 -27.86
C SER A 222 -18.41 -19.18 -29.25
N ASN A 223 -17.61 -18.88 -30.27
CA ASN A 223 -18.00 -19.12 -31.65
C ASN A 223 -17.74 -20.60 -31.93
N ARG A 224 -18.85 -21.27 -32.22
CA ARG A 224 -18.91 -22.60 -32.85
C ARG A 224 -18.07 -22.63 -34.13
#